data_AF-A0A968IDD0-F1
#
_entry.id   AF-A0A968IDD0-F1
#
_cell.length_a   1.000
_cell.length_b   1.000
_cell.length_c   1.000
_cell.angle_alpha   90.00
_cell.angle_beta   90.00
_cell.angle_gamma   90.00
#
_symmetry.space_group_name_H-M   'P 1'
#
loop_
_entity.id
_entity.type
_entity.pdbx_description
1 polymer ?
#
loop_
_entity_poly.entity_id
_entity_poly.type
_entity_poly.pdbx_seq_one_letter_code
_entity_poly.pdbx_strand_id
1 'polypeptide(L)'
;MNELKPAGMRVRDLEKQLEELDTAQNRLLLAVAYKDAGQLDRAETMLTQTRQGIYKNDPHVTYDLADVKFQMGKLEDARELLRELVDVAPEELRGKTRLLLARAVQAEQPDEADALFQRAISSFSGEEARYWYAAFLIAQGKRDAAEAQVKTLERNVRRASGTYRYQQREWLERATKLLK
;
A
#
# COMPACT_ATOMS: atom_id res chain seq x y z
N MET A 1 26.55 -2.51 -1.14
CA MET A 1 25.99 -3.06 0.10
C MET A 1 25.53 -1.89 0.94
N ASN A 2 24.22 -1.59 0.95
CA ASN A 2 23.67 -0.52 1.76
C ASN A 2 23.26 -1.16 3.09
N GLU A 3 24.04 -0.94 4.15
CA GLU A 3 23.61 -1.28 5.50
C GLU A 3 22.40 -0.40 5.84
N LEU A 4 21.20 -0.95 5.69
CA LEU A 4 19.99 -0.30 6.17
C LEU A 4 20.09 -0.21 7.69
N LYS A 5 20.38 1.00 8.19
CA LYS A 5 20.39 1.29 9.63
C LYS A 5 19.10 0.76 10.27
N PRO A 6 19.15 0.25 11.52
CA PRO A 6 17.95 -0.15 12.26
C PRO A 6 16.92 0.98 12.27
N ALA A 7 15.63 0.65 12.16
CA ALA A 7 14.56 1.63 12.02
C ALA A 7 14.61 2.74 13.08
N GLY A 8 14.89 2.39 14.34
CA GLY A 8 15.01 3.37 15.44
C GLY A 8 16.22 4.30 15.34
N MET A 9 17.35 3.85 14.78
CA MET A 9 18.51 4.73 14.54
C MET A 9 18.24 5.69 13.39
N ARG A 10 17.55 5.22 12.34
CA ARG A 10 17.10 6.06 11.23
C ARG A 10 16.11 7.14 11.68
N VAL A 11 15.18 6.82 12.58
CA VAL A 11 14.24 7.80 13.14
C VAL A 11 14.98 8.94 13.85
N ARG A 12 15.92 8.62 14.76
CA ARG A 12 16.67 9.64 15.51
C ARG A 12 17.49 10.56 14.61
N ASP A 13 18.13 10.01 13.58
CA ASP A 13 18.90 10.80 12.62
C ASP A 13 17.99 11.76 11.82
N LEU A 14 16.80 11.31 11.44
CA LEU A 14 15.81 12.11 10.70
C LEU A 14 15.10 13.14 11.58
N GLU A 15 14.86 12.84 12.87
CA GLU A 15 14.38 13.81 13.85
C GLU A 15 15.36 15.00 13.95
N LYS A 16 16.66 14.72 14.08
CA LYS A 16 17.70 15.77 14.10
C LYS A 16 17.75 16.58 12.81
N GLN A 17 17.66 15.92 11.65
CA GLN A 17 17.64 16.63 10.36
C GLN A 17 16.43 17.56 10.23
N LEU A 18 15.28 17.16 10.78
CA LEU A 18 14.09 18.00 10.78
C LEU A 18 14.24 19.19 11.75
N GLU A 19 14.86 18.98 12.91
CA GLU A 19 15.17 20.06 13.87
C GLU A 19 16.13 21.09 13.28
N GLU A 20 17.14 20.64 12.52
CA GLU A 20 18.09 21.51 11.81
C GLU A 20 17.42 22.26 10.65
N LEU A 21 16.58 21.57 9.87
CA LEU A 21 15.88 22.14 8.75
C LEU A 21 14.51 21.51 8.53
N ASP A 22 13.47 22.26 8.86
CA ASP A 22 12.08 21.83 8.71
C ASP A 22 11.60 21.98 7.25
N THR A 23 11.86 20.96 6.42
CA THR A 23 11.38 20.89 5.03
C THR A 23 10.33 19.79 4.85
N ALA A 24 9.46 19.95 3.85
CA ALA A 24 8.51 18.91 3.45
C ALA A 24 9.20 17.57 3.13
N GLN A 25 10.36 17.60 2.50
CA GLN A 25 11.14 16.39 2.22
C GLN A 25 11.60 15.70 3.50
N ASN A 26 12.11 16.45 4.48
CA ASN A 26 12.55 15.90 5.77
C ASN A 26 11.36 15.31 6.54
N ARG A 27 10.20 15.98 6.53
CA ARG A 27 8.95 15.45 7.13
C ARG A 27 8.53 14.14 6.46
N LEU A 28 8.59 14.05 5.13
CA LEU A 28 8.23 12.82 4.40
C LEU A 28 9.18 11.66 4.73
N LEU A 29 10.48 11.89 4.72
CA LEU A 29 11.47 10.87 5.10
C LEU A 29 11.24 10.40 6.54
N LEU A 30 10.97 11.33 7.46
CA LEU A 30 10.68 11.01 8.85
C LEU A 30 9.35 10.27 9.01
N ALA A 31 8.31 10.63 8.25
CA ALA A 31 7.04 9.91 8.23
C ALA A 31 7.20 8.44 7.80
N VAL A 32 7.97 8.19 6.74
CA VAL A 32 8.30 6.82 6.30
C VAL A 32 9.06 6.07 7.39
N ALA A 33 10.04 6.72 8.04
CA ALA A 33 10.78 6.10 9.11
C ALA A 33 9.90 5.77 10.33
N TYR A 34 8.96 6.65 10.69
CA TYR A 34 7.98 6.39 11.74
C TYR A 34 7.04 5.25 11.38
N LYS A 35 6.54 5.19 10.13
CA LYS A 35 5.69 4.10 9.65
C LYS A 35 6.41 2.76 9.76
N ASP A 36 7.62 2.67 9.25
CA ASP A 36 8.45 1.46 9.32
C ASP A 36 8.80 1.04 10.76
N ALA A 37 8.83 2.00 11.70
CA ALA A 37 9.04 1.76 13.12
C ALA A 37 7.73 1.45 13.89
N GLY A 38 6.58 1.39 13.22
CA GLY A 38 5.26 1.18 13.82
C GLY A 38 4.72 2.38 14.60
N GLN A 39 5.36 3.55 14.50
CA GLN A 39 4.96 4.79 15.18
C GLN A 39 3.93 5.56 14.33
N LEU A 40 2.77 4.94 14.09
CA LEU A 40 1.80 5.43 13.10
C LEU A 40 1.23 6.82 13.42
N ASP A 41 0.97 7.16 14.70
CA ASP A 41 0.48 8.50 15.08
C ASP A 41 1.49 9.61 14.71
N ARG A 42 2.79 9.32 14.85
CA ARG A 42 3.85 10.27 14.48
C ARG A 42 3.98 10.39 12.97
N ALA A 43 3.86 9.27 12.24
CA ALA A 43 3.84 9.28 10.78
C ALA A 43 2.67 10.12 10.24
N GLU A 44 1.47 9.93 10.80
CA GLU A 44 0.27 10.71 10.47
C GLU A 44 0.51 12.21 10.68
N THR A 45 1.07 12.59 11.84
CA THR A 45 1.36 13.99 12.17
C THR A 45 2.26 14.64 11.12
N MET A 46 3.37 13.98 10.75
CA MET A 46 4.31 14.50 9.74
C MET A 46 3.66 14.64 8.37
N LEU A 47 2.83 13.67 7.96
CA LEU A 47 2.13 13.70 6.67
C LEU A 47 1.04 14.76 6.63
N THR A 48 0.25 14.93 7.70
CA THR A 48 -0.75 16.01 7.80
C THR A 48 -0.11 17.39 7.75
N GLN A 49 1.04 17.58 8.41
CA GLN A 49 1.80 18.83 8.34
C GLN A 49 2.39 19.06 6.95
N THR A 50 2.78 17.99 6.26
CA THR A 50 3.32 18.09 4.89
C THR A 50 2.22 18.42 3.89
N ARG A 51 1.01 17.86 4.05
CA ARG A 51 -0.14 18.05 3.15
C ARG A 51 -0.82 19.42 3.35
N GLN A 52 -0.02 20.49 3.28
CA GLN A 52 -0.43 21.88 3.40
C GLN A 52 0.28 22.72 2.32
N GLY A 53 -0.21 23.93 2.07
CA GLY A 53 0.37 24.84 1.09
C GLY A 53 0.51 24.20 -0.30
N ILE A 54 1.73 24.21 -0.85
CA ILE A 54 2.02 23.69 -2.19
C ILE A 54 1.85 22.17 -2.33
N TYR A 55 1.92 21.42 -1.24
CA TYR A 55 1.77 19.95 -1.22
C TYR A 55 0.37 19.48 -0.84
N LYS A 56 -0.60 20.41 -0.70
CA LYS A 56 -1.98 20.08 -0.30
C LYS A 56 -2.62 19.00 -1.17
N ASN A 57 -2.34 19.02 -2.47
CA ASN A 57 -2.89 18.09 -3.45
C ASN A 57 -1.81 17.15 -4.02
N ASP A 58 -0.69 16.98 -3.32
CA ASP A 58 0.35 16.07 -3.77
C ASP A 58 -0.15 14.62 -3.68
N PRO A 59 -0.13 13.85 -4.79
CA PRO A 59 -0.67 12.49 -4.82
C PRO A 59 0.15 11.50 -3.97
N HIS A 60 1.46 11.70 -3.83
CA HIS A 60 2.30 10.83 -3.01
C HIS A 60 2.03 11.06 -1.52
N VAL A 61 1.97 12.33 -1.10
CA VAL A 61 1.65 12.67 0.30
C VAL A 61 0.25 12.18 0.67
N THR A 62 -0.72 12.33 -0.24
CA THR A 62 -2.09 11.85 -0.05
C THR A 62 -2.17 10.33 0.07
N TYR A 63 -1.46 9.60 -0.80
CA TYR A 63 -1.37 8.14 -0.72
C TYR A 63 -0.74 7.67 0.60
N ASP A 64 0.41 8.25 0.99
CA ASP A 64 1.13 7.84 2.20
C ASP A 64 0.31 8.11 3.46
N LEU A 65 -0.42 9.24 3.51
CA LEU A 65 -1.34 9.53 4.62
C LEU A 65 -2.48 8.51 4.66
N ALA A 66 -3.07 8.17 3.52
CA ALA A 66 -4.13 7.16 3.47
C ALA A 66 -3.63 5.76 3.90
N ASP A 67 -2.42 5.36 3.51
CA ASP A 67 -1.79 4.11 3.93
C ASP A 67 -1.58 4.07 5.45
N VAL A 68 -1.05 5.14 6.05
CA VAL A 68 -0.92 5.24 7.51
C VAL A 68 -2.29 5.14 8.20
N LYS A 69 -3.30 5.90 7.74
CA LYS A 69 -4.67 5.86 8.28
C LYS A 69 -5.28 4.47 8.19
N PHE A 70 -5.08 3.78 7.07
CA PHE A 70 -5.53 2.40 6.88
C PHE A 70 -4.86 1.45 7.88
N GLN A 71 -3.55 1.55 8.09
CA GLN A 71 -2.82 0.73 9.07
C GLN A 71 -3.23 1.02 10.52
N MET A 72 -3.68 2.23 10.82
CA MET A 72 -4.27 2.61 12.11
C MET A 72 -5.71 2.12 12.31
N GLY A 73 -6.35 1.54 11.29
CA GLY A 73 -7.76 1.18 11.31
C GLY A 73 -8.72 2.36 11.15
N LYS A 74 -8.22 3.56 10.83
CA LYS A 74 -9.03 4.75 10.51
C LYS A 74 -9.55 4.63 9.06
N LEU A 75 -10.43 3.66 8.83
CA LEU A 75 -10.84 3.25 7.49
C LEU A 75 -11.58 4.35 6.73
N GLU A 76 -12.45 5.13 7.38
CA GLU A 76 -13.16 6.23 6.71
C GLU A 76 -12.21 7.31 6.20
N ASP A 77 -11.32 7.82 7.07
CA ASP A 77 -10.29 8.79 6.69
C ASP A 77 -9.45 8.28 5.50
N ALA A 78 -9.07 7.00 5.52
CA ALA A 78 -8.30 6.40 4.45
C ALA A 78 -9.09 6.35 3.13
N ARG A 79 -10.38 5.99 3.16
CA ARG A 79 -11.24 5.93 1.97
C ARG A 79 -11.46 7.30 1.36
N GLU A 80 -11.68 8.33 2.18
CA GLU A 80 -11.85 9.71 1.69
C GLU A 80 -10.63 10.16 0.87
N LEU A 81 -9.44 10.03 1.46
CA LEU A 81 -8.18 10.36 0.80
C LEU A 81 -7.93 9.53 -0.47
N LEU A 82 -8.27 8.24 -0.45
CA LEU A 82 -8.08 7.36 -1.61
C LEU A 82 -9.07 7.66 -2.73
N ARG A 83 -10.30 8.10 -2.41
CA ARG A 83 -11.29 8.52 -3.39
C ARG A 83 -10.91 9.83 -4.06
N GLU A 84 -10.26 10.76 -3.34
CA GLU A 84 -9.65 11.95 -3.95
C GLU A 84 -8.57 11.56 -4.98
N LEU A 85 -7.85 10.46 -4.73
CA LEU A 85 -6.67 10.08 -5.51
C LEU A 85 -6.96 9.12 -6.67
N VAL A 86 -7.96 8.22 -6.56
CA VAL A 86 -8.10 7.04 -7.45
C VAL A 86 -8.21 7.37 -8.94
N ASP A 87 -8.76 8.53 -9.29
CA ASP A 87 -8.96 8.98 -10.66
C ASP A 87 -7.82 9.87 -11.19
N VAL A 88 -7.05 10.50 -10.29
CA VAL A 88 -5.95 11.42 -10.64
C VAL A 88 -4.57 10.87 -10.31
N ALA A 89 -4.50 9.64 -9.78
CA ALA A 89 -3.26 9.01 -9.38
C ALA A 89 -2.27 8.92 -10.55
N PRO A 90 -1.00 9.33 -10.33
CA PRO A 90 0.11 9.02 -11.23
C PRO A 90 0.17 7.52 -11.54
N GLU A 91 0.69 7.15 -12.71
CA GLU A 91 0.65 5.78 -13.21
C GLU A 91 1.27 4.78 -12.22
N GLU A 92 2.37 5.16 -11.57
CA GLU A 92 3.09 4.38 -10.56
C GLU A 92 2.33 4.18 -9.24
N LEU A 93 1.36 5.05 -8.94
CA LEU A 93 0.49 4.96 -7.75
C LEU A 93 -0.88 4.38 -8.06
N ARG A 94 -1.30 4.38 -9.32
CA ARG A 94 -2.65 3.99 -9.76
C ARG A 94 -3.05 2.60 -9.27
N GLY A 95 -2.18 1.60 -9.47
CA GLY A 95 -2.42 0.24 -9.01
C GLY A 95 -2.48 0.13 -7.49
N LYS A 96 -1.56 0.81 -6.79
CA LYS A 96 -1.48 0.82 -5.32
C LYS A 96 -2.69 1.50 -4.68
N THR A 97 -3.11 2.64 -5.21
CA THR A 97 -4.28 3.40 -4.75
C THR A 97 -5.55 2.57 -4.86
N ARG A 98 -5.77 1.93 -6.02
CA ARG A 98 -6.93 1.06 -6.24
C ARG A 98 -6.92 -0.16 -5.31
N LEU A 99 -5.76 -0.76 -5.13
CA LEU A 99 -5.60 -1.89 -4.22
C LEU A 99 -5.94 -1.50 -2.78
N LEU A 100 -5.38 -0.39 -2.29
CA LEU A 100 -5.61 0.06 -0.93
C LEU A 100 -7.09 0.45 -0.72
N LEU A 101 -7.70 1.13 -1.70
CA LEU A 101 -9.13 1.47 -1.64
C LEU A 101 -9.99 0.20 -1.64
N ALA A 102 -9.70 -0.79 -2.50
CA ALA A 102 -10.42 -2.07 -2.52
C ALA A 102 -10.39 -2.74 -1.13
N ARG A 103 -9.20 -2.79 -0.50
CA ARG A 103 -9.03 -3.34 0.85
C ARG A 103 -9.76 -2.54 1.92
N ALA A 104 -9.86 -1.22 1.76
CA ALA A 104 -10.56 -0.35 2.70
C ALA A 104 -12.09 -0.48 2.61
N VAL A 105 -12.64 -0.75 1.42
CA VAL A 105 -14.10 -0.80 1.20
C VAL A 105 -14.68 -2.21 1.20
N GLN A 106 -13.87 -3.27 1.10
CA GLN A 106 -14.32 -4.67 0.93
C GLN A 106 -15.33 -5.19 1.96
N ALA A 107 -15.34 -4.66 3.18
CA ALA A 107 -16.27 -5.09 4.22
C ALA A 107 -17.67 -4.47 4.06
N GLU A 108 -17.75 -3.26 3.50
CA GLU A 108 -18.98 -2.46 3.44
C GLU A 108 -19.55 -2.36 2.02
N GLN A 109 -18.69 -2.32 1.02
CA GLN A 109 -19.02 -2.15 -0.39
C GLN A 109 -18.30 -3.24 -1.22
N PRO A 110 -18.71 -4.52 -1.08
CA PRO A 110 -18.02 -5.65 -1.72
C PRO A 110 -18.03 -5.56 -3.25
N ASP A 111 -19.09 -5.04 -3.86
CA ASP A 111 -19.16 -4.88 -5.32
C ASP A 111 -18.16 -3.83 -5.83
N GLU A 112 -18.00 -2.73 -5.09
CA GLU A 112 -16.98 -1.71 -5.40
C GLU A 112 -15.57 -2.30 -5.23
N ALA A 113 -15.34 -3.05 -4.15
CA ALA A 113 -14.06 -3.70 -3.89
C ALA A 113 -13.67 -4.68 -5.00
N ASP A 114 -14.61 -5.51 -5.47
CA ASP A 114 -14.40 -6.45 -6.56
C ASP A 114 -13.91 -5.72 -7.83
N ALA A 115 -14.62 -4.66 -8.23
CA ALA A 115 -14.23 -3.83 -9.38
C ALA A 115 -12.85 -3.17 -9.19
N LEU A 116 -12.56 -2.64 -8.00
CA LEU A 116 -11.28 -2.01 -7.69
C LEU A 116 -10.12 -3.00 -7.70
N PHE A 117 -10.30 -4.22 -7.17
CA PHE A 117 -9.29 -5.27 -7.23
C PHE A 117 -8.97 -5.65 -8.68
N GLN A 118 -9.98 -5.83 -9.52
CA GLN A 118 -9.78 -6.13 -10.94
C GLN A 118 -9.01 -5.01 -11.65
N ARG A 119 -9.34 -3.74 -11.37
CA ARG A 119 -8.62 -2.58 -11.93
C ARG A 119 -7.21 -2.44 -11.37
N ALA A 120 -6.96 -2.82 -10.11
CA ALA A 120 -5.62 -2.83 -9.53
C ALA A 120 -4.72 -3.84 -10.26
N ILE A 121 -5.22 -5.06 -10.46
CA ILE A 121 -4.52 -6.14 -11.18
C ILE A 121 -4.16 -5.73 -12.61
N SER A 122 -5.02 -4.99 -13.31
CA SER A 122 -4.74 -4.52 -14.67
C SER A 122 -3.74 -3.36 -14.74
N SER A 123 -3.54 -2.63 -13.63
CA SER A 123 -2.68 -1.44 -13.53
C SER A 123 -1.25 -1.76 -13.09
N PHE A 124 -0.76 -2.98 -13.35
CA PHE A 124 0.62 -3.40 -13.06
C PHE A 124 1.04 -3.35 -11.57
N SER A 125 0.14 -3.68 -10.64
CA SER A 125 0.40 -3.70 -9.18
C SER A 125 1.23 -4.89 -8.66
N GLY A 126 1.81 -5.72 -9.53
CA GLY A 126 2.45 -6.98 -9.14
C GLY A 126 1.46 -8.04 -8.63
N GLU A 127 1.98 -9.09 -7.98
CA GLU A 127 1.18 -10.23 -7.51
C GLU A 127 0.45 -9.96 -6.18
N GLU A 128 0.80 -8.87 -5.49
CA GLU A 128 0.12 -8.40 -4.29
C GLU A 128 -1.39 -8.24 -4.50
N ALA A 129 -1.81 -7.55 -5.56
CA ALA A 129 -3.23 -7.33 -5.81
C ALA A 129 -3.98 -8.62 -6.13
N ARG A 130 -3.33 -9.59 -6.80
CA ARG A 130 -3.94 -10.90 -7.06
C ARG A 130 -4.13 -11.68 -5.76
N TYR A 131 -3.14 -11.64 -4.87
CA TYR A 131 -3.25 -12.27 -3.56
C TYR A 131 -4.41 -11.68 -2.75
N TRP A 132 -4.49 -10.35 -2.64
CA TRP A 132 -5.57 -9.71 -1.87
C TRP A 132 -6.94 -9.92 -2.52
N TYR A 133 -7.03 -9.92 -3.85
CA TYR A 133 -8.28 -10.23 -4.53
C TYR A 133 -8.72 -11.68 -4.29
N ALA A 134 -7.79 -12.65 -4.32
CA ALA A 134 -8.10 -14.03 -3.97
C ALA A 134 -8.60 -14.16 -2.52
N ALA A 135 -7.97 -13.45 -1.58
CA ALA A 135 -8.40 -13.45 -0.17
C ALA A 135 -9.81 -12.84 -0.01
N PHE A 136 -10.09 -11.75 -0.72
CA PHE A 136 -11.42 -11.15 -0.79
C PHE A 136 -12.45 -12.14 -1.36
N LEU A 137 -12.15 -12.80 -2.47
CA LEU A 137 -13.06 -13.78 -3.09
C LEU A 137 -13.38 -14.95 -2.16
N ILE A 138 -12.41 -15.42 -1.35
CA ILE A 138 -12.65 -16.44 -0.32
C ILE A 138 -13.62 -15.93 0.74
N ALA A 139 -13.43 -14.70 1.23
CA ALA A 139 -14.33 -14.10 2.21
C ALA A 139 -15.76 -13.94 1.66
N GLN A 140 -15.91 -13.78 0.35
CA GLN A 140 -17.20 -13.73 -0.36
C GLN A 140 -17.77 -15.13 -0.71
N GLY A 141 -17.12 -16.23 -0.31
CA GLY A 141 -17.54 -17.60 -0.65
C GLY A 141 -17.26 -18.02 -2.09
N LYS A 142 -16.59 -17.18 -2.89
CA LYS A 142 -16.27 -17.41 -4.31
C LYS A 142 -14.96 -18.19 -4.47
N ARG A 143 -14.88 -19.38 -3.88
CA ARG A 143 -13.63 -20.16 -3.79
C ARG A 143 -13.02 -20.50 -5.15
N ASP A 144 -13.82 -20.93 -6.12
CA ASP A 144 -13.32 -21.27 -7.47
C ASP A 144 -12.65 -20.08 -8.17
N ALA A 145 -13.22 -18.88 -8.02
CA ALA A 145 -12.65 -17.65 -8.55
C ALA A 145 -11.33 -17.30 -7.85
N ALA A 146 -11.25 -17.50 -6.52
CA ALA A 146 -10.01 -17.32 -5.77
C ALA A 146 -8.91 -18.29 -6.23
N GLU A 147 -9.25 -19.56 -6.46
CA GLU A 147 -8.31 -20.55 -7.01
C GLU A 147 -7.76 -20.14 -8.38
N ALA A 148 -8.60 -19.57 -9.25
CA ALA A 148 -8.16 -19.08 -10.55
C ALA A 148 -7.13 -17.94 -10.43
N GLN A 149 -7.29 -17.05 -9.43
CA GLN A 149 -6.33 -15.99 -9.15
C GLN A 149 -5.01 -16.55 -8.61
N VAL A 150 -5.04 -17.48 -7.66
CA VAL A 150 -3.83 -18.11 -7.11
C VAL A 150 -3.08 -18.89 -8.19
N LYS A 151 -3.76 -19.69 -9.01
CA LYS A 151 -3.14 -20.42 -10.14
C LYS A 151 -2.49 -19.47 -11.14
N THR A 152 -3.11 -18.32 -11.40
CA THR A 152 -2.55 -17.29 -12.27
C THR A 152 -1.29 -16.67 -11.67
N LEU A 153 -1.32 -16.32 -10.39
CA LEU A 153 -0.17 -15.81 -9.63
C LEU A 153 1.00 -16.79 -9.68
N GLU A 154 0.77 -18.06 -9.33
CA GLU A 154 1.79 -19.11 -9.36
C GLU A 154 2.42 -19.27 -10.76
N ARG A 155 1.58 -19.28 -11.80
CA ARG A 155 2.03 -19.37 -13.20
C ARG A 155 2.90 -18.18 -13.58
N ASN A 156 2.49 -16.97 -13.22
CA ASN A 156 3.23 -15.74 -13.54
C ASN A 156 4.61 -15.77 -12.87
N VAL A 157 4.66 -16.02 -11.56
CA VAL A 157 5.91 -16.08 -10.80
C VAL A 157 6.82 -17.18 -11.37
N ARG A 158 6.31 -18.38 -11.62
CA ARG A 158 7.11 -19.49 -12.18
C ARG A 158 7.75 -19.17 -13.53
N ARG A 159 7.07 -18.42 -14.40
CA ARG A 159 7.54 -18.07 -15.75
C ARG A 159 8.40 -16.81 -15.80
N ALA A 160 8.44 -16.05 -14.72
CA ALA A 160 9.11 -14.75 -14.70
C ALA A 160 10.63 -14.84 -14.49
N SER A 161 11.30 -13.72 -14.75
CA SER A 161 12.74 -13.56 -14.50
C SER A 161 13.11 -13.83 -13.03
N GLY A 162 14.39 -14.11 -12.76
CA GLY A 162 14.88 -14.31 -11.39
C GLY A 162 14.58 -13.12 -10.46
N THR A 163 14.75 -11.89 -10.96
CA THR A 163 14.46 -10.66 -10.22
C THR A 163 13.00 -10.54 -9.84
N TYR A 164 12.08 -10.81 -10.77
CA TYR A 164 10.64 -10.75 -10.48
C TYR A 164 10.23 -11.84 -9.48
N ARG A 165 10.75 -13.06 -9.64
CA ARG A 165 10.52 -14.16 -8.68
C ARG A 165 10.96 -13.80 -7.27
N TYR A 166 12.11 -13.16 -7.13
CA TYR A 166 12.60 -12.68 -5.84
C TYR A 166 11.67 -11.63 -5.24
N GLN A 167 11.25 -10.63 -6.02
CA GLN A 167 10.37 -9.56 -5.56
C GLN A 167 8.96 -10.06 -5.16
N GLN A 168 8.43 -11.08 -5.82
CA GLN A 168 7.07 -11.59 -5.59
C GLN A 168 7.05 -12.84 -4.69
N ARG A 169 8.18 -13.22 -4.09
CA ARG A 169 8.30 -14.45 -3.29
C ARG A 169 7.32 -14.48 -2.11
N GLU A 170 7.19 -13.37 -1.40
CA GLU A 170 6.26 -13.25 -0.28
C GLU A 170 4.82 -13.55 -0.72
N TRP A 171 4.37 -12.96 -1.83
CA TRP A 171 3.01 -13.14 -2.32
C TRP A 171 2.74 -14.57 -2.78
N LEU A 172 3.73 -15.24 -3.38
CA LEU A 172 3.64 -16.67 -3.70
C LEU A 172 3.52 -17.53 -2.43
N GLU A 173 4.36 -17.29 -1.42
CA GLU A 173 4.32 -18.03 -0.15
C GLU A 173 2.99 -17.85 0.58
N ARG A 174 2.39 -16.65 0.52
CA ARG A 174 1.08 -16.37 1.12
C ARG A 174 -0.05 -17.00 0.31
N ALA A 175 -0.01 -16.89 -1.02
CA ALA A 175 -1.05 -17.44 -1.90
C ALA A 175 -1.15 -18.98 -1.81
N THR A 176 -0.01 -19.69 -1.71
CA THR A 176 0.01 -21.16 -1.56
C THR A 176 -0.58 -21.66 -0.24
N LYS A 177 -0.63 -20.81 0.79
CA LYS A 177 -1.27 -21.11 2.08
C LYS A 177 -2.74 -20.71 2.11
N LEU A 178 -3.16 -19.78 1.24
CA LEU A 178 -4.49 -19.17 1.27
C LEU A 178 -5.63 -20.16 0.99
N LEU A 179 -5.37 -21.20 0.21
CA LEU A 179 -6.36 -22.21 -0.18
C LEU A 179 -6.29 -23.51 0.62
N LYS A 180 -5.37 -23.61 1.58
CA LYS A 180 -5.27 -24.77 2.48
C LYS A 180 -6.28 -24.66 3.60
#